data_AF-A0A9W6TMM3-F1
#
_entry.id   AF-A0A9W6TMM3-F1
#
_cell.length_a   1.000
_cell.length_b   1.000
_cell.length_c   1.000
_cell.angle_alpha   90.00
_cell.angle_beta   90.00
_cell.angle_gamma   90.00
#
_symmetry.space_group_name_H-M   'P 1'
#
loop_
_entity.id
_entity.type
_entity.pdbx_description
1 polymer ?
#
loop_
_entity_poly.entity_id
_entity_poly.type
_entity_poly.pdbx_seq_one_letter_code
_entity_poly.pdbx_strand_id
1 'polypeptide(L)'
;MRWSKNISEERDAPEQVMLGSLDPRVCALLNFAVYMEMSPQLPGSEYVFGNPAAGHRVIRRFLQDVFSSDDFQAQRSGNLGTHSLRKGAATYSSRCGVQKDYINRRGRWRTRKAIVDTYIDNTQPYPDAVAAGSLTGPLGPCFYLLRKVVQCVSTEFLSDKVDHITKQVLGSEVAKTMALPLLWAALTPPGGFDYKLIPNRLKERIVQQYIEAGGDRLVNPVNRVGVYIVGDGA
;
A
#
# COMPACT_ATOMS: atom_id res chain seq x y z
N MET A 1 -14.97 -20.07 10.14
CA MET A 1 -13.59 -20.12 9.61
C MET A 1 -12.80 -18.97 10.26
N ARG A 2 -11.71 -19.22 11.01
CA ARG A 2 -10.91 -18.15 11.64
C ARG A 2 -9.82 -17.70 10.67
N TRP A 3 -9.99 -16.57 10.01
CA TRP A 3 -9.04 -16.06 8.99
C TRP A 3 -7.76 -15.44 9.58
N SER A 4 -7.71 -15.18 10.89
CA SER A 4 -6.55 -14.69 11.63
C SER A 4 -6.71 -14.96 13.13
N LYS A 5 -5.63 -14.82 13.91
CA LYS A 5 -5.60 -15.05 15.38
C LYS A 5 -6.63 -14.21 16.15
N ASN A 6 -7.08 -13.10 15.57
CA ASN A 6 -8.00 -12.14 16.19
C ASN A 6 -9.38 -12.08 15.50
N ILE A 7 -9.67 -12.99 14.55
CA ILE A 7 -10.94 -13.02 13.83
C ILE A 7 -11.75 -14.21 14.35
N SER A 8 -12.81 -13.92 15.10
CA SER A 8 -13.76 -14.89 15.65
C SER A 8 -15.10 -14.92 14.90
N GLU A 9 -15.49 -13.81 14.28
CA GLU A 9 -16.68 -13.66 13.43
C GLU A 9 -16.37 -12.82 12.17
N GLU A 10 -17.24 -12.87 11.15
CA GLU A 10 -17.08 -12.09 9.91
C GLU A 10 -16.94 -10.58 10.18
N ARG A 11 -17.61 -10.09 11.25
CA ARG A 11 -17.50 -8.72 11.73
C ARG A 11 -16.09 -8.33 12.20
N ASP A 12 -15.22 -9.29 12.49
CA ASP A 12 -13.83 -9.06 12.91
C ASP A 12 -12.88 -8.80 11.71
N ALA A 13 -13.40 -8.84 10.48
CA ALA A 13 -12.65 -8.53 9.25
C ALA A 13 -13.23 -7.35 8.47
N PRO A 14 -13.45 -6.17 9.09
CA PRO A 14 -14.02 -5.03 8.38
C PRO A 14 -13.09 -4.55 7.26
N GLU A 15 -13.70 -3.92 6.25
CA GLU A 15 -12.99 -3.28 5.15
C GLU A 15 -11.95 -2.29 5.68
N GLN A 16 -10.81 -2.21 4.99
CA GLN A 16 -9.75 -1.26 5.31
C GLN A 16 -9.43 -0.41 4.09
N VAL A 17 -9.39 0.89 4.32
CA VAL A 17 -8.99 1.89 3.35
C VAL A 17 -7.48 1.81 3.14
N MET A 18 -7.09 1.73 1.87
CA MET A 18 -5.72 1.94 1.42
C MET A 18 -5.63 3.28 0.69
N LEU A 19 -4.65 4.09 1.08
CA LEU A 19 -4.39 5.41 0.49
C LEU A 19 -3.00 5.45 -0.13
N GLY A 20 -2.85 6.23 -1.20
CA GLY A 20 -1.54 6.60 -1.72
C GLY A 20 -0.83 7.57 -0.78
N SER A 21 0.48 7.71 -0.94
CA SER A 21 1.29 8.67 -0.18
C SER A 21 2.03 9.64 -1.11
N LEU A 22 2.11 10.90 -0.69
CA LEU A 22 3.00 11.88 -1.32
C LEU A 22 4.49 11.55 -1.10
N ASP A 23 4.83 10.73 -0.11
CA ASP A 23 6.15 10.09 0.04
C ASP A 23 6.14 8.67 -0.58
N PRO A 24 6.78 8.46 -1.74
CA PRO A 24 6.77 7.16 -2.42
C PRO A 24 7.35 6.01 -1.57
N ARG A 25 8.24 6.28 -0.61
CA ARG A 25 8.88 5.23 0.21
C ARG A 25 7.88 4.51 1.11
N VAL A 26 6.85 5.22 1.55
CA VAL A 26 5.79 4.69 2.42
C VAL A 26 4.45 4.53 1.70
N CYS A 27 4.42 4.76 0.37
CA CYS A 27 3.21 4.60 -0.43
C CYS A 27 2.84 3.11 -0.57
N ALA A 28 1.86 2.67 0.21
CA ALA A 28 1.41 1.28 0.21
C ALA A 28 0.93 0.83 -1.19
N LEU A 29 0.21 1.70 -1.92
CA LEU A 29 -0.27 1.39 -3.28
C LEU A 29 0.89 1.14 -4.25
N LEU A 30 1.87 2.06 -4.30
CA LEU A 30 3.03 1.92 -5.18
C LEU A 30 3.86 0.68 -4.82
N ASN A 31 4.22 0.52 -3.54
CA ASN A 31 5.06 -0.58 -3.09
C ASN A 31 4.38 -1.94 -3.31
N PHE A 32 3.05 -2.01 -3.13
CA PHE A 32 2.30 -3.23 -3.40
C PHE A 32 2.22 -3.53 -4.89
N ALA A 33 1.93 -2.55 -5.75
CA ALA A 33 1.90 -2.74 -7.20
C ALA A 33 3.27 -3.18 -7.74
N VAL A 34 4.37 -2.60 -7.24
CA VAL A 34 5.74 -3.05 -7.56
C VAL A 34 5.96 -4.49 -7.12
N TYR A 35 5.53 -4.86 -5.91
CA TYR A 35 5.65 -6.23 -5.42
C TYR A 35 4.92 -7.23 -6.32
N MET A 36 3.68 -6.90 -6.73
CA MET A 36 2.88 -7.75 -7.63
C MET A 36 3.61 -7.98 -8.95
N GLU A 37 4.02 -6.90 -9.63
CA GLU A 37 4.66 -6.95 -10.94
C GLU A 37 6.07 -7.58 -10.93
N MET A 38 6.74 -7.56 -9.78
CA MET A 38 8.05 -8.18 -9.60
C MET A 38 7.97 -9.64 -9.11
N SER A 39 6.76 -10.17 -8.91
CA SER A 39 6.51 -11.52 -8.41
C SER A 39 5.76 -12.36 -9.44
N PRO A 40 6.43 -12.82 -10.52
CA PRO A 40 5.78 -13.52 -11.64
C PRO A 40 5.11 -14.84 -11.26
N GLN A 41 5.42 -15.40 -10.08
CA GLN A 41 4.82 -16.62 -9.55
C GLN A 41 3.40 -16.44 -8.99
N LEU A 42 2.93 -15.20 -8.79
CA LEU A 42 1.66 -14.93 -8.12
C LEU A 42 0.40 -15.43 -8.86
N PRO A 43 0.29 -15.36 -10.20
CA PRO A 43 -0.89 -15.82 -10.92
C PRO A 43 -1.23 -17.32 -10.78
N GLY A 44 -0.37 -18.12 -10.15
CA GLY A 44 -0.63 -19.52 -9.78
C GLY A 44 -0.59 -19.80 -8.28
N SER A 45 -0.51 -18.77 -7.44
CA SER A 45 -0.41 -18.89 -5.99
C SER A 45 -1.75 -18.65 -5.32
N GLU A 46 -2.10 -19.48 -4.34
CA GLU A 46 -3.24 -19.24 -3.44
C GLU A 46 -2.99 -18.02 -2.52
N TYR A 47 -1.72 -17.64 -2.33
CA TYR A 47 -1.32 -16.59 -1.39
C TYR A 47 -0.60 -15.45 -2.11
N VAL A 48 -1.05 -14.22 -1.86
CA VAL A 48 -0.37 -13.00 -2.30
C VAL A 48 0.96 -12.81 -1.57
N PHE A 49 1.04 -13.18 -0.29
CA PHE A 49 2.24 -13.02 0.52
C PHE A 49 2.74 -14.36 1.07
N GLY A 50 3.88 -14.82 0.56
CA GLY A 50 4.57 -16.02 1.06
C GLY A 50 3.74 -17.30 0.95
N ASN A 51 4.08 -18.31 1.75
CA ASN A 51 3.35 -19.57 1.88
C ASN A 51 3.11 -19.84 3.39
N PRO A 52 1.93 -20.34 3.82
CA PRO A 52 1.62 -20.64 5.22
C PRO A 52 2.70 -21.43 5.97
N ALA A 53 3.37 -22.38 5.30
CA ALA A 53 4.35 -23.26 5.92
C ALA A 53 5.68 -22.56 6.29
N ALA A 54 6.02 -21.46 5.61
CA ALA A 54 7.35 -20.85 5.71
C ALA A 54 7.38 -19.31 5.73
N GLY A 55 6.26 -18.62 5.49
CA GLY A 55 6.21 -17.17 5.33
C GLY A 55 6.78 -16.40 6.52
N HIS A 56 6.53 -16.86 7.75
CA HIS A 56 7.10 -16.24 8.95
C HIS A 56 8.63 -16.32 9.01
N ARG A 57 9.24 -17.40 8.50
CA ARG A 57 10.71 -17.56 8.45
C ARG A 57 11.32 -16.61 7.43
N VAL A 58 10.68 -16.50 6.26
CA VAL A 58 11.13 -15.59 5.18
C VAL A 58 11.11 -14.14 5.67
N ILE A 59 9.99 -13.69 6.25
CA ILE A 59 9.88 -12.33 6.78
C ILE A 59 10.88 -12.09 7.91
N ARG A 60 11.08 -13.06 8.81
CA ARG A 60 12.08 -12.93 9.89
C ARG A 60 13.48 -12.74 9.32
N ARG A 61 13.88 -13.55 8.35
CA ARG A 61 15.20 -13.44 7.70
C ARG A 61 15.36 -12.09 7.01
N PHE A 62 14.37 -11.69 6.22
CA PHE A 62 14.39 -10.38 5.56
C PHE A 62 14.53 -9.23 6.56
N LEU A 63 13.80 -9.26 7.68
CA LEU A 63 13.94 -8.24 8.71
C LEU A 63 15.30 -8.29 9.41
N GLN A 64 15.90 -9.48 9.60
CA GLN A 64 17.26 -9.59 10.12
C GLN A 64 18.28 -8.95 9.18
N ASP A 65 18.11 -9.14 7.87
CA ASP A 65 18.98 -8.52 6.86
C ASP A 65 18.82 -6.98 6.90
N VAL A 66 17.58 -6.48 6.99
CA VAL A 66 17.30 -5.04 7.15
C VAL A 66 17.92 -4.47 8.42
N PHE A 67 17.76 -5.14 9.57
CA PHE A 67 18.31 -4.67 10.85
C PHE A 67 19.83 -4.81 10.96
N SER A 68 20.45 -5.64 10.11
CA SER A 68 21.90 -5.79 10.04
C SER A 68 22.55 -4.85 9.02
N SER A 69 21.75 -4.09 8.25
CA SER A 69 22.25 -3.10 7.30
C SER A 69 22.87 -1.91 8.02
N ASP A 70 23.93 -1.33 7.44
CA ASP A 70 24.56 -0.09 7.92
C ASP A 70 23.58 1.11 7.87
N ASP A 71 22.57 1.04 7.00
CA ASP A 71 21.50 2.04 6.92
C ASP A 71 20.55 2.00 8.14
N PHE A 72 20.55 0.90 8.89
CA PHE A 72 19.70 0.74 10.05
C PHE A 72 20.45 1.13 11.34
N GLN A 73 19.99 2.21 11.96
CA GLN A 73 20.60 2.75 13.18
C GLN A 73 19.69 2.50 14.39
N ALA A 74 20.00 1.46 15.17
CA ALA A 74 19.26 1.10 16.38
C ALA A 74 19.40 2.20 17.46
N GLN A 75 18.32 2.92 17.72
CA GLN A 75 18.29 3.99 18.72
C GLN A 75 18.22 3.49 20.17
N ARG A 76 17.83 2.22 20.37
CA ARG A 76 17.66 1.59 21.68
C ARG A 76 18.04 0.12 21.59
N SER A 77 18.60 -0.42 22.67
CA SER A 77 18.83 -1.85 22.79
C SER A 77 17.50 -2.62 22.89
N GLY A 78 17.49 -3.85 22.39
CA GLY A 78 16.35 -4.75 22.50
C GLY A 78 16.12 -5.62 21.27
N ASN A 79 15.19 -6.56 21.38
CA ASN A 79 14.84 -7.47 20.30
C ASN A 79 14.00 -6.76 19.24
N LEU A 80 14.43 -6.87 17.99
CA LEU A 80 13.70 -6.37 16.82
C LEU A 80 13.03 -7.51 16.07
N GLY A 81 11.87 -7.23 15.49
CA GLY A 81 11.11 -8.19 14.71
C GLY A 81 9.81 -7.62 14.17
N THR A 82 8.93 -8.50 13.69
CA THR A 82 7.63 -8.10 13.10
C THR A 82 6.75 -7.31 14.06
N HIS A 83 6.81 -7.61 15.36
CA HIS A 83 6.12 -6.83 16.39
C HIS A 83 6.65 -5.39 16.50
N SER A 84 7.93 -5.15 16.22
CA SER A 84 8.51 -3.81 16.26
C SER A 84 7.93 -2.92 15.17
N LEU A 85 7.69 -3.45 13.96
CA LEU A 85 7.02 -2.71 12.88
C LEU A 85 5.59 -2.28 13.27
N ARG A 86 4.83 -3.20 13.87
CA ARG A 86 3.46 -2.92 14.36
C ARG A 86 3.45 -1.87 15.46
N LYS A 87 4.38 -1.96 16.43
CA LYS A 87 4.56 -0.96 17.49
C LYS A 87 4.96 0.40 16.91
N GLY A 88 5.85 0.42 15.92
CA GLY A 88 6.29 1.61 15.22
C GLY A 88 5.13 2.34 14.55
N ALA A 89 4.35 1.65 13.72
CA ALA A 89 3.19 2.21 13.04
C ALA A 89 2.16 2.78 14.04
N ALA A 90 1.79 2.02 15.07
CA ALA A 90 0.83 2.49 16.08
C ALA A 90 1.35 3.68 16.89
N THR A 91 2.64 3.68 17.25
CA THR A 91 3.28 4.81 17.95
C THR A 91 3.31 6.05 17.06
N TYR A 92 3.60 5.87 15.76
CA TYR A 92 3.60 6.96 14.78
C TYR A 92 2.21 7.59 14.67
N SER A 93 1.17 6.80 14.40
CA SER A 93 -0.21 7.28 14.34
C SER A 93 -0.64 8.01 15.63
N SER A 94 -0.29 7.46 16.80
CA SER A 94 -0.60 8.11 18.07
C SER A 94 0.10 9.47 18.22
N ARG A 95 1.36 9.58 17.78
CA ARG A 95 2.10 10.85 17.78
C ARG A 95 1.56 11.86 16.76
N CYS A 96 0.89 11.40 15.71
CA CYS A 96 0.14 12.23 14.78
C CYS A 96 -1.24 12.65 15.30
N GLY A 97 -1.58 12.34 16.57
CA GLY A 97 -2.85 12.72 17.19
C GLY A 97 -4.02 11.79 16.88
N VAL A 98 -3.79 10.64 16.24
CA VAL A 98 -4.85 9.67 15.97
C VAL A 98 -5.30 9.01 17.27
N GLN A 99 -6.62 8.95 17.49
CA GLN A 99 -7.20 8.34 18.67
C GLN A 99 -6.84 6.85 18.78
N LYS A 100 -6.64 6.39 20.02
CA LYS A 100 -6.29 4.99 20.32
C LYS A 100 -7.30 4.00 19.72
N ASP A 101 -8.58 4.34 19.72
CA ASP A 101 -9.63 3.47 19.19
C ASP A 101 -9.52 3.28 17.67
N TYR A 102 -9.09 4.31 16.94
CA TYR A 102 -8.89 4.23 15.49
C TYR A 102 -7.66 3.37 15.18
N ILE A 103 -6.60 3.52 15.99
CA ILE A 103 -5.37 2.71 15.90
C ILE A 103 -5.69 1.23 16.20
N ASN A 104 -6.43 0.95 17.28
CA ASN A 104 -6.82 -0.41 17.66
C ASN A 104 -7.66 -1.06 16.57
N ARG A 105 -8.62 -0.33 16.00
CA ARG A 105 -9.47 -0.78 14.89
C ARG A 105 -8.63 -1.14 13.67
N ARG A 106 -7.77 -0.22 13.21
CA ARG A 106 -6.89 -0.46 12.05
C ARG A 106 -5.92 -1.62 12.28
N GLY A 107 -5.34 -1.70 13.47
CA GLY A 107 -4.45 -2.80 13.86
C GLY A 107 -5.16 -4.15 14.04
N ARG A 108 -6.50 -4.16 14.07
CA ARG A 108 -7.33 -5.32 14.42
C ARG A 108 -6.90 -5.95 15.74
N TRP A 109 -6.56 -5.10 16.71
CA TRP A 109 -6.10 -5.51 18.03
C TRP A 109 -7.31 -5.65 18.94
N ARG A 110 -7.80 -6.89 19.11
CA ARG A 110 -8.83 -7.22 20.09
C ARG A 110 -8.31 -8.23 21.09
N THR A 111 -8.30 -7.83 22.36
CA THR A 111 -8.12 -8.73 23.50
C THR A 111 -9.43 -8.93 24.29
N ARG A 112 -10.33 -7.92 24.30
CA ARG A 112 -11.69 -7.98 24.86
C ARG A 112 -12.64 -7.08 24.05
N LYS A 113 -13.90 -7.50 23.86
CA LYS A 113 -14.94 -6.75 23.12
C LYS A 113 -15.57 -5.72 24.07
N ALA A 114 -15.59 -4.44 23.71
CA ALA A 114 -16.30 -3.41 24.47
C ALA A 114 -17.80 -3.44 24.13
N ILE A 115 -18.66 -2.97 25.03
CA ILE A 115 -20.12 -2.93 24.80
C ILE A 115 -20.45 -2.15 23.52
N VAL A 116 -19.74 -1.06 23.28
CA VAL A 116 -19.93 -0.20 22.10
C VAL A 116 -19.67 -0.94 20.78
N ASP A 117 -18.78 -1.95 20.77
CA ASP A 117 -18.50 -2.77 19.60
C ASP A 117 -19.70 -3.66 19.18
N THR A 118 -20.71 -3.80 20.04
CA THR A 118 -21.96 -4.50 19.71
C THR A 118 -22.90 -3.61 18.91
N TYR A 119 -22.82 -2.30 19.10
CA TYR A 119 -23.81 -1.35 18.58
C TYR A 119 -23.32 -0.52 17.41
N ILE A 120 -22.01 -0.22 17.33
CA ILE A 120 -21.48 0.50 16.17
C ILE A 120 -21.18 -0.49 15.05
N ASP A 121 -21.49 -0.07 13.82
CA ASP A 121 -21.12 -0.77 12.60
C ASP A 121 -19.62 -1.16 12.58
N ASN A 122 -19.32 -2.32 12.00
CA ASN A 122 -17.94 -2.80 11.86
C ASN A 122 -17.19 -2.03 10.76
N THR A 123 -17.90 -1.59 9.73
CA THR A 123 -17.43 -0.72 8.66
C THR A 123 -17.50 0.73 9.14
N GLN A 124 -16.33 1.28 9.47
CA GLN A 124 -16.20 2.67 9.90
C GLN A 124 -15.16 3.37 9.00
N PRO A 125 -15.58 3.87 7.83
CA PRO A 125 -14.67 4.40 6.82
C PRO A 125 -13.87 5.59 7.34
N TYR A 126 -14.49 6.52 8.06
CA TYR A 126 -13.80 7.70 8.56
C TYR A 126 -12.70 7.37 9.58
N PRO A 127 -12.96 6.65 10.69
CA PRO A 127 -11.92 6.22 11.61
C PRO A 127 -10.76 5.46 10.96
N ASP A 128 -11.06 4.52 10.05
CA ASP A 128 -10.01 3.77 9.36
C ASP A 128 -9.24 4.65 8.37
N ALA A 129 -9.91 5.53 7.62
CA ALA A 129 -9.28 6.48 6.73
C ALA A 129 -8.33 7.42 7.48
N VAL A 130 -8.75 7.99 8.62
CA VAL A 130 -7.87 8.85 9.45
C VAL A 130 -6.61 8.10 9.87
N ALA A 131 -6.77 6.86 10.35
CA ALA A 131 -5.63 6.03 10.71
C ALA A 131 -4.77 5.68 9.48
N ALA A 132 -5.36 5.33 8.34
CA ALA A 132 -4.67 5.08 7.07
C ALA A 132 -3.87 6.30 6.60
N GLY A 133 -4.50 7.48 6.62
CA GLY A 133 -3.92 8.75 6.23
C GLY A 133 -2.70 9.08 7.07
N SER A 134 -2.77 8.89 8.39
CA SER A 134 -1.59 9.09 9.26
C SER A 134 -0.42 8.19 8.84
N LEU A 135 -0.66 6.95 8.39
CA LEU A 135 0.39 6.02 8.00
C LEU A 135 0.97 6.26 6.60
N THR A 136 0.47 7.27 5.88
CA THR A 136 1.07 7.71 4.61
C THR A 136 2.29 8.61 4.81
N GLY A 137 2.75 8.80 6.05
CA GLY A 137 3.96 9.56 6.35
C GLY A 137 3.73 11.08 6.36
N PRO A 138 4.80 11.86 6.57
CA PRO A 138 4.70 13.28 6.90
C PRO A 138 4.20 14.15 5.73
N LEU A 139 4.36 13.70 4.49
CA LEU A 139 3.85 14.41 3.32
C LEU A 139 2.34 14.19 3.11
N GLY A 140 1.75 13.24 3.82
CA GLY A 140 0.31 12.99 3.81
C GLY A 140 -0.19 12.15 2.63
N PRO A 141 -1.50 11.85 2.67
CA PRO A 141 -2.11 10.93 1.72
C PRO A 141 -2.36 11.61 0.37
N CYS A 142 -2.39 10.80 -0.70
CA CYS A 142 -2.77 11.28 -2.02
C CYS A 142 -3.64 10.29 -2.80
N PHE A 143 -4.34 10.84 -3.79
CA PHE A 143 -4.86 10.08 -4.92
C PHE A 143 -3.96 10.23 -6.13
N TYR A 144 -3.86 9.13 -6.90
CA TYR A 144 -3.28 9.13 -8.23
C TYR A 144 -4.43 9.30 -9.23
N LEU A 145 -4.39 10.36 -10.04
CA LEU A 145 -5.47 10.71 -10.95
C LEU A 145 -4.93 10.90 -12.37
N LEU A 146 -5.63 10.34 -13.36
CA LEU A 146 -5.30 10.59 -14.76
C LEU A 146 -5.56 12.05 -15.15
N ARG A 147 -4.62 12.62 -15.89
CA ARG A 147 -4.77 13.92 -16.53
C ARG A 147 -5.72 13.77 -17.72
N LYS A 148 -6.83 14.52 -17.69
CA LYS A 148 -7.84 14.53 -18.76
C LYS A 148 -7.27 14.86 -20.16
N VAL A 149 -6.13 15.55 -20.22
CA VAL A 149 -5.47 15.93 -21.47
C VAL A 149 -4.71 14.79 -22.15
N VAL A 150 -4.40 13.69 -21.43
CA VAL A 150 -3.68 12.55 -22.00
C VAL A 150 -4.64 11.41 -22.28
N GLN A 151 -5.02 11.27 -23.55
CA GLN A 151 -6.07 10.34 -24.00
C GLN A 151 -5.55 8.93 -24.34
N CYS A 152 -4.22 8.73 -24.45
CA CYS A 152 -3.64 7.43 -24.77
C CYS A 152 -3.68 6.40 -23.63
N VAL A 153 -4.05 6.83 -22.41
CA VAL A 153 -4.10 5.97 -21.23
C VAL A 153 -5.54 5.50 -21.01
N SER A 154 -5.88 4.36 -21.62
CA SER A 154 -7.18 3.71 -21.39
C SER A 154 -7.16 2.83 -20.14
N THR A 155 -8.36 2.43 -19.73
CA THR A 155 -8.59 1.46 -18.66
C THR A 155 -7.90 0.11 -18.94
N GLU A 156 -7.98 -0.37 -20.18
CA GLU A 156 -7.36 -1.61 -20.66
C GLU A 156 -5.84 -1.48 -20.70
N PHE A 157 -5.33 -0.32 -21.12
CA PHE A 157 -3.89 -0.04 -21.07
C PHE A 157 -3.37 -0.17 -19.62
N LEU A 158 -4.06 0.42 -18.65
CA LEU A 158 -3.68 0.33 -17.24
C LEU A 158 -3.67 -1.12 -16.75
N SER A 159 -4.75 -1.87 -16.96
CA SER A 159 -4.87 -3.23 -16.41
C SER A 159 -4.08 -4.29 -17.17
N ASP A 160 -3.85 -4.11 -18.48
CA ASP A 160 -3.33 -5.18 -19.33
C ASP A 160 -1.88 -4.95 -19.71
N LYS A 161 -1.44 -3.68 -19.73
CA LYS A 161 -0.09 -3.28 -20.12
C LYS A 161 0.72 -2.75 -18.96
N VAL A 162 0.12 -2.04 -18.00
CA VAL A 162 0.87 -1.51 -16.85
C VAL A 162 0.91 -2.51 -15.69
N ASP A 163 -0.24 -3.00 -15.23
CA ASP A 163 -0.36 -3.82 -14.00
C ASP A 163 -1.07 -5.17 -14.22
N HIS A 164 -0.57 -5.91 -15.19
CA HIS A 164 -1.15 -7.18 -15.66
C HIS A 164 -1.10 -8.32 -14.63
N ILE A 165 -0.11 -8.37 -13.74
CA ILE A 165 -0.03 -9.39 -12.69
C ILE A 165 -1.11 -9.14 -11.64
N THR A 166 -1.31 -7.88 -11.23
CA THR A 166 -2.42 -7.53 -10.32
C THR A 166 -3.76 -7.87 -10.94
N LYS A 167 -3.95 -7.65 -12.25
CA LYS A 167 -5.19 -8.05 -12.95
C LYS A 167 -5.44 -9.55 -12.83
N GLN A 168 -4.42 -10.37 -13.05
CA GLN A 168 -4.55 -11.84 -12.99
C GLN A 168 -4.86 -12.34 -11.57
N VAL A 169 -4.33 -11.67 -10.54
CA VAL A 169 -4.44 -12.14 -9.14
C VAL A 169 -5.65 -11.54 -8.41
N LEU A 170 -5.95 -10.26 -8.63
CA LEU A 170 -6.93 -9.49 -7.85
C LEU A 170 -8.05 -8.88 -8.72
N GLY A 171 -7.99 -9.06 -10.04
CA GLY A 171 -9.00 -8.57 -10.97
C GLY A 171 -8.74 -7.15 -11.49
N SER A 172 -9.51 -6.78 -12.51
CA SER A 172 -9.29 -5.56 -13.29
C SER A 172 -9.45 -4.26 -12.49
N GLU A 173 -10.41 -4.18 -11.55
CA GLU A 173 -10.66 -2.95 -10.80
C GLU A 173 -9.50 -2.58 -9.87
N VAL A 174 -8.90 -3.58 -9.22
CA VAL A 174 -7.71 -3.40 -8.39
C VAL A 174 -6.52 -3.01 -9.26
N ALA A 175 -6.32 -3.71 -10.38
CA ALA A 175 -5.22 -3.44 -11.30
C ALA A 175 -5.26 -2.00 -11.87
N LYS A 176 -6.44 -1.50 -12.25
CA LYS A 176 -6.58 -0.12 -12.74
C LYS A 176 -6.12 0.90 -11.69
N THR A 177 -6.47 0.67 -10.43
CA THR A 177 -6.10 1.55 -9.30
C THR A 177 -4.59 1.51 -9.05
N MET A 178 -4.00 0.30 -9.06
CA MET A 178 -2.58 0.05 -8.77
C MET A 178 -1.65 0.40 -9.96
N ALA A 179 -2.16 0.39 -11.19
CA ALA A 179 -1.43 0.81 -12.38
C ALA A 179 -1.07 2.31 -12.38
N LEU A 180 -1.90 3.16 -11.78
CA LEU A 180 -1.67 4.61 -11.73
C LEU A 180 -0.38 4.99 -11.00
N PRO A 181 -0.10 4.51 -9.77
CA PRO A 181 1.18 4.77 -9.12
C PRO A 181 2.37 4.19 -9.88
N LEU A 182 2.23 3.02 -10.52
CA LEU A 182 3.29 2.44 -11.35
C LEU A 182 3.62 3.31 -12.57
N LEU A 183 2.61 3.73 -13.31
CA LEU A 183 2.76 4.62 -14.47
C LEU A 183 3.36 5.96 -14.06
N TRP A 184 2.88 6.54 -12.96
CA TRP A 184 3.44 7.76 -12.39
C TRP A 184 4.94 7.61 -12.07
N ALA A 185 5.31 6.53 -11.38
CA ALA A 185 6.69 6.29 -10.99
C ALA A 185 7.60 6.00 -12.19
N ALA A 186 7.12 5.25 -13.18
CA ALA A 186 7.86 4.94 -14.40
C ALA A 186 8.21 6.20 -15.22
N LEU A 187 7.28 7.16 -15.26
CA LEU A 187 7.42 8.42 -15.99
C LEU A 187 7.92 9.58 -15.11
N THR A 188 8.35 9.31 -13.88
CA THR A 188 9.04 10.32 -13.07
C THR A 188 10.43 10.58 -13.69
N PRO A 189 10.76 11.87 -13.97
CA PRO A 189 12.05 12.24 -14.54
C PRO A 189 13.24 11.78 -13.69
N PRO A 190 14.39 11.47 -14.32
CA PRO A 190 15.64 11.26 -13.60
C PRO A 190 15.97 12.44 -12.67
N GLY A 191 16.54 12.16 -11.50
CA GLY A 191 16.91 13.20 -10.52
C GLY A 191 15.76 13.74 -9.67
N GLY A 192 14.51 13.30 -9.90
CA GLY A 192 13.37 13.67 -9.03
C GLY A 192 13.46 13.07 -7.62
N PHE A 193 14.21 11.97 -7.48
CA PHE A 193 14.51 11.30 -6.22
C PHE A 193 15.97 10.82 -6.24
N ASP A 194 16.59 10.80 -5.06
CA ASP A 194 17.94 10.25 -4.81
C ASP A 194 17.96 8.71 -4.75
N TYR A 195 16.79 8.07 -4.86
CA TYR A 195 16.63 6.61 -4.92
C TYR A 195 15.76 6.18 -6.10
N LYS A 196 15.81 4.88 -6.42
CA LYS A 196 14.97 4.29 -7.47
C LYS A 196 13.55 4.05 -6.94
N LEU A 197 12.55 4.64 -7.59
CA LEU A 197 11.14 4.44 -7.24
C LEU A 197 10.65 3.02 -7.55
N ILE A 198 11.05 2.49 -8.72
CA ILE A 198 10.69 1.16 -9.19
C ILE A 198 11.91 0.51 -9.87
N PRO A 199 11.96 -0.84 -9.98
CA PRO A 199 13.04 -1.52 -10.69
C PRO A 199 13.16 -1.11 -12.17
N ASN A 200 14.39 -1.01 -12.69
CA ASN A 200 14.66 -0.54 -14.05
C ASN A 200 13.90 -1.36 -15.12
N ARG A 201 13.91 -2.69 -15.01
CA ARG A 201 13.19 -3.57 -15.95
C ARG A 201 11.69 -3.27 -16.00
N LEU A 202 11.08 -2.99 -14.83
CA LEU A 202 9.66 -2.64 -14.74
C LEU A 202 9.41 -1.25 -15.35
N LYS A 203 10.29 -0.27 -15.05
CA LYS A 203 10.24 1.07 -15.64
C LYS A 203 10.32 1.03 -17.17
N GLU A 204 11.30 0.32 -17.72
CA GLU A 204 11.52 0.21 -19.17
C GLU A 204 10.30 -0.42 -19.86
N ARG A 205 9.74 -1.51 -19.30
CA ARG A 205 8.53 -2.15 -19.80
C ARG A 205 7.35 -1.18 -19.86
N ILE A 206 7.06 -0.48 -18.76
CA ILE A 206 5.92 0.45 -18.68
C ILE A 206 6.12 1.63 -19.62
N VAL A 207 7.32 2.23 -19.66
CA VAL A 207 7.63 3.36 -20.55
C VAL A 207 7.48 2.95 -22.02
N GLN A 208 7.96 1.75 -22.38
CA GLN A 208 7.83 1.24 -23.75
C GLN A 208 6.36 1.07 -24.14
N GLN A 209 5.56 0.43 -23.29
CA GLN A 209 4.12 0.26 -23.53
C GLN A 209 3.39 1.61 -23.64
N TYR A 210 3.76 2.59 -22.81
CA TYR A 210 3.17 3.92 -22.86
C TYR A 210 3.48 4.65 -24.17
N ILE A 211 4.71 4.54 -24.68
CA ILE A 211 5.09 5.11 -25.98
C ILE A 211 4.32 4.43 -27.12
N GLU A 212 4.19 3.10 -27.09
CA GLU A 212 3.43 2.33 -28.08
C GLU A 212 1.94 2.70 -28.10
N ALA A 213 1.38 3.10 -26.97
CA ALA A 213 0.02 3.63 -26.87
C ALA A 213 -0.12 5.07 -27.41
N GLY A 214 0.97 5.72 -27.84
CA GLY A 214 1.00 7.10 -28.30
C GLY A 214 1.30 8.14 -27.22
N GLY A 215 1.81 7.71 -26.06
CA GLY A 215 2.23 8.59 -24.98
C GLY A 215 3.59 9.26 -25.20
N ASP A 216 3.73 10.50 -24.75
CA ASP A 216 5.01 11.21 -24.71
C ASP A 216 5.73 10.90 -23.40
N ARG A 217 6.92 10.28 -23.48
CA ARG A 217 7.75 9.90 -22.33
C ARG A 217 8.15 11.07 -21.42
N LEU A 218 8.09 12.30 -21.92
CA LEU A 218 8.39 13.52 -21.15
C LEU A 218 7.16 14.03 -20.38
N VAL A 219 5.98 13.52 -20.69
CA VAL A 219 4.71 13.90 -20.06
C VAL A 219 4.22 12.79 -19.15
N ASN A 220 4.21 13.05 -17.85
CA ASN A 220 3.58 12.15 -16.89
C ASN A 220 2.04 12.33 -16.95
N PRO A 221 1.28 11.29 -17.33
CA PRO A 221 -0.18 11.38 -17.46
C PRO A 221 -0.89 11.28 -16.10
N VAL A 222 -0.18 11.01 -15.01
CA VAL A 222 -0.76 10.82 -13.68
C VAL A 222 -0.36 11.97 -12.77
N ASN A 223 -1.35 12.61 -12.14
CA ASN A 223 -1.14 13.55 -11.04
C ASN A 223 -1.21 12.83 -9.70
N ARG A 224 -0.36 13.26 -8.77
CA ARG A 224 -0.54 12.98 -7.34
C ARG A 224 -1.20 14.18 -6.69
N VAL A 225 -2.42 13.99 -6.19
CA VAL A 225 -3.22 15.05 -5.56
C VAL A 225 -3.33 14.75 -4.08
N GLY A 226 -2.79 15.64 -3.24
CA GLY A 226 -2.92 15.51 -1.79
C GLY A 226 -4.39 15.58 -1.36
N VAL A 227 -4.75 14.80 -0.34
CA VAL A 227 -6.13 14.73 0.15
C VAL A 227 -6.22 15.01 1.64
N TYR A 228 -7.35 15.59 2.04
CA TYR A 228 -7.72 15.78 3.44
C TYR A 228 -8.88 14.84 3.77
N ILE A 229 -8.77 14.20 4.93
CA ILE A 229 -9.75 13.21 5.38
C ILE A 229 -10.77 13.94 6.25
N VAL A 230 -12.02 13.87 5.83
CA VAL A 230 -13.18 14.43 6.53
C VAL A 230 -14.24 13.34 6.69
N GLY A 231 -15.13 13.52 7.66
CA GLY A 231 -16.25 12.62 7.89
C GLY A 231 -17.52 13.42 8.09
N ASP A 232 -18.60 12.98 7.45
CA ASP A 232 -19.95 13.53 7.57
C ASP A 232 -20.85 12.68 8.49
N GLY A 233 -20.40 11.47 8.85
CA GLY A 233 -21.13 10.55 9.71
C GLY A 233 -22.30 9.85 9.02
N ALA A 234 -22.33 9.86 7.69
CA ALA A 234 -23.31 9.16 6.86
C ALA A 234 -23.03 7.65 6.75
#